data_AF-A0A7C6YQS7-F1
#
_entry.id   AF-A0A7C6YQS7-F1
#
_cell.length_a   1.000
_cell.length_b   1.000
_cell.length_c   1.000
_cell.angle_alpha   90.00
_cell.angle_beta   90.00
_cell.angle_gamma   90.00
#
_symmetry.space_group_name_H-M   'P 1'
#
loop_
_entity.id
_entity.type
_entity.pdbx_description
1 polymer ?
#
loop_
_entity_poly.entity_id
_entity_poly.type
_entity_poly.pdbx_seq_one_letter_code
_entity_poly.pdbx_strand_id
1 'polypeptide(L)' 'MTLIPMVVEQTARGERAYDIYSRLLKDRIIFLGTAINDQVANLVIAQLLFLYAEDPGKDISLYINSPGGS' A
#
# COMPACT_ATOMS: atom_id res chain seq x y z
N MET A 1 3.18 -7.39 -18.84
CA MET A 1 3.02 -7.55 -17.38
C MET A 1 4.36 -7.25 -16.74
N THR A 2 4.45 -6.19 -15.94
CA THR A 2 5.62 -5.93 -15.10
C THR A 2 5.55 -6.86 -13.90
N LEU A 3 6.60 -7.65 -13.68
CA LEU A 3 6.70 -8.51 -12.51
C LEU A 3 6.88 -7.63 -11.28
N ILE A 4 5.93 -7.68 -10.34
CA ILE A 4 6.09 -7.02 -9.03
C ILE A 4 6.98 -7.93 -8.17
N PRO A 5 8.11 -7.43 -7.64
CA PRO A 5 8.99 -8.23 -6.80
C PRO A 5 8.28 -8.72 -5.54
N MET A 6 8.60 -9.95 -5.14
CA MET A 6 8.16 -10.55 -3.88
C MET A 6 9.27 -10.43 -2.84
N VAL A 7 8.89 -10.18 -1.59
CA VAL A 7 9.76 -10.12 -0.43
C VAL A 7 9.34 -11.18 0.59
N VAL A 8 10.32 -11.83 1.22
CA VAL A 8 10.10 -12.83 2.26
C VAL A 8 10.45 -12.23 3.61
N GLU A 9 9.50 -12.27 4.54
CA GLU A 9 9.67 -11.80 5.92
C GLU A 9 9.69 -13.03 6.85
N GLN A 10 10.73 -13.12 7.68
CA GLN A 10 10.79 -14.13 8.74
C GLN A 10 9.97 -13.67 9.94
N THR A 11 9.00 -14.48 10.36
CA THR A 11 8.19 -14.25 11.55
C THR A 11 8.42 -15.37 12.56
N ALA A 12 8.01 -15.18 13.81
CA ALA A 12 8.10 -16.22 14.83
C ALA A 12 7.33 -17.52 14.49
N ARG A 13 6.45 -17.48 13.48
CA ARG A 13 5.67 -18.65 13.00
C ARG A 13 6.17 -19.20 11.65
N GLY A 14 7.31 -18.73 11.15
CA GLY A 14 7.90 -19.13 9.87
C GLY A 14 7.98 -17.97 8.86
N GLU A 15 8.10 -18.31 7.58
CA GLU A 15 8.27 -17.34 6.49
C GLU A 15 6.92 -16.91 5.91
N ARG A 16 6.77 -15.61 5.63
CA ARG A 16 5.62 -15.07 4.92
C ARG A 16 6.08 -14.23 3.74
N ALA A 17 5.58 -14.56 2.55
CA ALA A 17 5.87 -13.83 1.33
C ALA A 17 4.81 -12.77 1.06
N TYR A 18 5.25 -11.57 0.66
CA TYR A 18 4.41 -10.45 0.25
C TYR A 18 4.93 -9.90 -1.06
N ASP A 19 4.07 -9.32 -1.88
CA ASP A 19 4.57 -8.37 -2.88
C ASP A 19 5.08 -7.11 -2.19
N ILE A 20 5.97 -6.38 -2.86
CA ILE A 20 6.62 -5.20 -2.28
C ILE A 20 5.62 -4.14 -1.81
N TYR A 21 4.48 -3.96 -2.50
CA TYR A 21 3.48 -2.96 -2.10
C TYR A 21 2.71 -3.41 -0.86
N SER A 22 2.32 -4.68 -0.78
CA SER A 22 1.73 -5.24 0.44
C SER A 22 2.66 -5.10 1.65
N ARG A 23 3.97 -5.30 1.44
CA ARG A 23 4.97 -5.08 2.51
C ARG A 23 5.02 -3.60 2.93
N LEU A 24 4.99 -2.65 2.00
CA LEU A 24 4.98 -1.22 2.30
C LEU A 24 3.71 -0.78 3.03
N LEU A 25 2.54 -1.34 2.65
CA LEU A 25 1.28 -1.04 3.32
C LEU A 25 1.32 -1.43 4.82
N LYS A 26 1.99 -2.54 5.15
CA LYS A 26 2.23 -2.95 6.55
C LYS A 26 3.06 -1.92 7.35
N ASP A 27 3.94 -1.19 6.68
CA ASP A 27 4.69 -0.06 7.25
C ASP A 27 3.91 1.27 7.16
N ARG A 28 2.62 1.21 6.80
CA ARG A 28 1.70 2.36 6.64
C ARG A 28 2.12 3.31 5.52
N ILE A 29 2.71 2.75 4.47
CA ILE A 29 3.12 3.48 3.28
C ILE A 29 2.14 3.16 2.15
N ILE A 30 1.45 4.18 1.64
CA ILE A 30 0.59 4.10 0.45
C ILE A 30 1.33 4.73 -0.73
N PHE A 31 1.40 4.02 -1.85
CA PHE A 31 2.02 4.51 -3.08
C PHE A 31 0.97 4.78 -4.16
N LEU A 32 0.84 6.04 -4.57
CA LEU A 32 -0.01 6.46 -5.68
C LEU A 32 0.87 6.71 -6.91
N GLY A 33 1.13 5.64 -7.67
CA GLY A 33 2.07 5.64 -8.80
C GLY A 33 1.44 5.70 -10.19
N THR A 34 0.12 5.90 -10.27
CA THR A 34 -0.65 5.86 -11.52
C THR A 34 -1.50 7.12 -11.69
N ALA A 35 -2.02 7.34 -12.90
CA ALA A 35 -3.08 8.32 -13.09
C ALA A 35 -4.28 8.01 -12.18
N ILE A 36 -4.94 9.06 -11.70
CA ILE A 36 -6.08 8.94 -10.80
C ILE A 36 -7.35 8.75 -11.62
N ASN A 37 -8.09 7.68 -11.30
CA ASN A 37 -9.45 7.44 -11.76
C ASN A 37 -10.27 6.88 -10.58
N ASP A 38 -11.57 6.68 -10.77
CA ASP A 38 -12.48 6.19 -9.70
C ASP A 38 -12.00 4.89 -9.05
N GLN A 39 -11.43 3.96 -9.84
CA GLN A 39 -10.92 2.70 -9.31
C GLN A 39 -9.71 2.92 -8.40
N VAL A 40 -8.74 3.71 -8.85
CA VAL A 40 -7.53 4.04 -8.08
C VAL A 40 -7.91 4.82 -6.81
N ALA A 41 -8.82 5.78 -6.92
CA ALA A 41 -9.32 6.54 -5.77
C ALA A 41 -9.97 5.62 -4.73
N ASN A 42 -10.86 4.72 -5.15
CA ASN A 42 -11.48 3.74 -4.25
C ASN A 42 -10.46 2.83 -3.58
N LEU A 43 -9.41 2.40 -4.28
CA LEU A 43 -8.32 1.60 -3.69
C LEU A 43 -7.52 2.37 -2.65
N VAL A 44 -7.22 3.65 -2.89
CA VAL A 44 -6.52 4.50 -1.91
C VAL A 44 -7.39 4.72 -0.68
N ILE A 45 -8.69 5.00 -0.86
CA ILE A 45 -9.65 5.14 0.25
C ILE A 45 -9.70 3.87 1.09
N ALA A 46 -9.79 2.69 0.45
CA ALA A 46 -9.79 1.42 1.16
C ALA A 46 -8.52 1.21 2.00
N GLN A 47 -7.34 1.55 1.45
CA GLN A 47 -6.07 1.47 2.17
C GLN A 47 -6.03 2.43 3.36
N LEU A 48 -6.51 3.67 3.21
CA LEU A 48 -6.58 4.65 4.30
C LEU A 48 -7.48 4.16 5.44
N LEU A 49 -8.68 3.66 5.12
CA LEU A 49 -9.61 3.13 6.11
C LEU A 49 -9.06 1.89 6.81
N PHE A 50 -8.39 1.01 6.07
CA PHE A 50 -7.71 -0.16 6.63
C PHE A 50 -6.64 0.24 7.66
N LEU A 51 -5.74 1.16 7.29
CA LEU A 51 -4.68 1.63 8.19
C LEU A 51 -5.22 2.39 9.41
N TYR A 52 -6.26 3.19 9.23
CA TYR A 52 -6.92 3.89 10.33
C TYR A 52 -7.57 2.91 11.32
N ALA A 53 -8.19 1.84 10.83
CA ALA A 53 -8.79 0.81 11.68
C ALA A 53 -7.75 -0.01 12.47
N GLU A 54 -6.54 -0.21 11.93
CA GLU A 54 -5.45 -0.89 12.64
C GLU A 54 -4.86 -0.04 13.77
N ASP A 55 -4.59 1.23 13.50
CA ASP A 55 -4.04 2.17 14.49
C ASP A 55 -4.37 3.62 14.08
N PRO A 56 -5.39 4.24 14.67
CA PRO A 56 -5.83 5.59 14.29
C PRO A 56 -4.89 6.69 14.77
N GLY A 57 -4.00 6.39 15.74
CA GLY A 57 -3.05 7.37 16.30
C GLY A 57 -1.71 7.43 15.56
N LYS A 58 -1.49 6.53 14.60
CA LYS A 58 -0.23 6.41 13.89
C LYS A 58 -0.31 7.00 12.49
N ASP A 59 0.70 7.78 12.14
CA ASP A 59 0.79 8.46 10.85
C ASP A 59 0.77 7.49 9.66
N ILE A 60 0.34 8.02 8.52
CA ILE A 60 0.33 7.34 7.22
C ILE A 60 1.22 8.15 6.28
N SER A 61 2.16 7.47 5.62
CA SER A 61 3.02 8.09 4.61
C SER A 61 2.43 7.86 3.21
N LEU A 62 2.01 8.93 2.55
CA LEU A 62 1.49 8.89 1.19
C LEU A 62 2.55 9.40 0.21
N TYR A 63 3.03 8.53 -0.67
CA TYR A 63 3.95 8.88 -1.74
C TYR A 63 3.19 9.03 -3.06
N ILE A 64 3.27 10.21 -3.66
CA ILE A 64 2.51 10.55 -4.86
C ILE A 64 3.48 10.72 -6.04
N ASN A 65 3.30 9.87 -7.05
CA ASN A 65 3.92 9.98 -8.36
C ASN A 65 2.83 9.75 -9.40
N SER A 66 1.98 10.76 -9.58
CA SER A 66 0.83 10.70 -10.47
C SER A 66 0.85 11.88 -11.44
N PRO A 67 0.54 11.67 -12.73
CA PRO A 67 0.37 12.76 -13.70
C PRO A 67 -0.95 13.55 -13.51
N GLY A 68 -1.73 13.25 -12.46
CA GLY A 68 -3.09 13.77 -12.27
C GLY A 68 -4.16 12.79 -12.73
N GLY A 69 -5.39 13.28 -12.90
CA GLY A 69 -6.54 12.44 -13.22
C GLY A 69 -7.85 13.20 -13.38
N SER A 70 -8.92 12.43 -13.51
CA SER A 70 -10.31 12.85 -13.73
C SER A 70 -11.10 12.93 -12.43
#